data_AF-A0A3B0C7N8-F1
#
_entry.id   AF-A0A3B0C7N8-F1
#
_cell.length_a   1.000
_cell.length_b   1.000
_cell.length_c   1.000
_cell.angle_alpha   90.00
_cell.angle_beta   90.00
_cell.angle_gamma   90.00
#
_symmetry.space_group_name_H-M   'P 1'
#
loop_
_entity.id
_entity.type
_entity.pdbx_description
1 polymer ?
#
loop_
_entity_poly.entity_id
_entity_poly.type
_entity_poly.pdbx_seq_one_letter_code
_entity_poly.pdbx_strand_id
1 'polypeptide(L)'
;MVHHRSLSDQSRFSSVFHSLQIGKLLREAGIRKSFGLPALAVFQLLFSLVFEGRNWFRLLESSRGSSLPGKDVVYRFLNHPHFAWRDFLHSLCLSV
;
A
#
# COMPACT_ATOMS: atom_id res chain seq x y z
N MET A 1 11.53 3.12 -18.89
CA MET A 1 11.15 3.65 -17.57
C MET A 1 9.67 3.98 -17.62
N VAL A 2 8.79 3.04 -17.21
CA VAL A 2 7.34 3.20 -17.37
C VAL A 2 6.84 4.16 -16.29
N HIS A 3 6.47 5.38 -16.69
CA HIS A 3 5.79 6.33 -15.81
C HIS A 3 4.38 5.80 -15.53
N HIS A 4 4.22 5.13 -14.39
CA HIS A 4 2.92 4.66 -13.90
C HIS A 4 2.13 5.85 -13.34
N ARG A 5 1.68 6.75 -14.22
CA ARG A 5 0.77 7.85 -13.88
C ARG A 5 -0.66 7.32 -13.89
N SER A 6 -1.13 6.87 -12.74
CA SER A 6 -2.43 7.28 -12.18
C SER A 6 -2.51 6.82 -10.71
N LEU A 7 -1.86 7.59 -9.85
CA LEU A 7 -1.94 7.50 -8.40
C LEU A 7 -3.03 8.47 -7.86
N SER A 8 -4.11 8.68 -8.60
CA SER A 8 -5.15 9.66 -8.25
C SER A 8 -5.83 9.37 -6.88
N ASP A 9 -5.84 8.11 -6.45
CA ASP A 9 -6.32 7.70 -5.11
C ASP A 9 -5.32 7.94 -3.97
N GLN A 10 -4.07 8.35 -4.25
CA GLN A 10 -3.18 8.78 -3.17
C GLN A 10 -3.74 9.98 -2.41
N SER A 11 -4.66 10.75 -3.00
CA SER A 11 -5.25 11.94 -2.38
C SER A 11 -6.07 11.63 -1.12
N ARG A 12 -6.95 10.62 -1.13
CA ARG A 12 -8.01 10.47 -0.10
C ARG A 12 -7.48 10.21 1.31
N PHE A 13 -6.42 9.42 1.44
CA PHE A 13 -5.83 9.05 2.73
C PHE A 13 -4.43 9.66 2.96
N SER A 14 -3.94 10.51 2.04
CA SER A 14 -2.61 11.12 2.15
C SER A 14 -2.41 11.86 3.47
N SER A 15 -3.37 12.71 3.85
CA SER A 15 -3.31 13.52 5.07
C SER A 15 -3.26 12.64 6.32
N VAL A 16 -4.16 11.67 6.44
CA VAL A 16 -4.19 10.73 7.57
C VAL A 16 -2.90 9.92 7.65
N PHE A 17 -2.39 9.42 6.53
CA PHE A 17 -1.16 8.63 6.51
C PHE A 17 0.06 9.46 6.86
N HIS A 18 0.05 10.74 6.49
CA HIS A 18 1.08 11.69 6.88
C HIS A 18 1.03 11.98 8.39
N SER A 19 -0.15 12.31 8.92
CA SER A 19 -0.36 12.57 10.35
C SER A 19 0.01 11.38 11.23
N LEU A 20 -0.34 10.17 10.82
CA LEU A 20 0.00 8.92 11.52
C LEU A 20 1.41 8.40 11.20
N GLN A 21 2.19 9.12 10.40
CA GLN A 21 3.55 8.75 10.00
C GLN A 21 3.66 7.32 9.43
N ILE A 22 2.63 6.83 8.71
CA ILE A 22 2.53 5.43 8.26
C ILE A 22 3.76 5.01 7.45
N GLY A 23 4.27 5.88 6.57
CA GLY A 23 5.47 5.57 5.79
C GLY A 23 6.73 5.36 6.63
N LYS A 24 6.85 6.05 7.77
CA LYS A 24 7.96 5.87 8.72
C LYS A 24 7.79 4.56 9.48
N LEU A 25 6.59 4.28 9.98
CA LEU A 25 6.29 3.04 10.71
C LEU A 25 6.50 1.79 9.85
N LEU A 26 6.05 1.81 8.58
CA LEU A 26 6.34 0.74 7.62
C LEU A 26 7.85 0.53 7.46
N ARG A 27 8.61 1.62 7.35
CA ARG A 27 10.06 1.58 7.18
C ARG A 27 10.77 1.01 8.41
N GLU A 28 10.33 1.35 9.61
CA GLU A 28 10.87 0.85 10.88
C GLU A 28 10.58 -0.64 11.06
N ALA A 29 9.39 -1.10 10.63
CA ALA A 29 9.01 -2.52 10.61
C ALA A 29 9.61 -3.33 9.43
N GLY A 30 10.60 -2.79 8.72
CA GLY A 30 11.25 -3.47 7.60
C GLY A 30 10.39 -3.62 6.33
N ILE A 31 9.19 -3.03 6.29
CA ILE A 31 8.27 -3.06 5.15
C ILE A 31 8.72 -2.04 4.11
N ARG A 32 9.66 -2.44 3.27
CA ARG A 32 10.29 -1.60 2.25
C ARG A 32 10.32 -2.36 0.92
N LYS A 33 10.26 -1.62 -0.19
CA LYS A 33 10.49 -2.18 -1.52
C LYS A 33 11.74 -1.58 -2.13
N SER A 34 12.61 -2.45 -2.64
CA SER A 34 13.84 -2.07 -3.35
C SER A 34 13.57 -1.73 -4.83
N PHE A 35 12.50 -2.28 -5.42
CA PHE A 35 12.17 -2.09 -6.83
C PHE A 35 10.67 -1.97 -7.09
N GLY A 36 10.31 -1.19 -8.12
CA GLY A 36 8.93 -0.94 -8.54
C GLY A 36 8.23 0.13 -7.69
N LEU A 37 6.95 -0.11 -7.37
CA LEU A 37 6.16 0.84 -6.58
C LEU A 37 6.65 0.93 -5.12
N PRO A 38 6.64 2.13 -4.51
CA PRO A 38 6.94 2.30 -3.09
C PRO A 38 6.01 1.49 -2.19
N ALA A 39 6.53 0.96 -1.08
CA ALA A 39 5.74 0.22 -0.08
C ALA A 39 4.52 1.02 0.40
N LEU A 40 4.69 2.32 0.68
CA LEU A 40 3.61 3.21 1.09
C LEU A 40 2.49 3.29 0.04
N ALA A 41 2.83 3.35 -1.25
CA ALA A 41 1.85 3.44 -2.32
C ALA A 41 1.03 2.15 -2.45
N VAL A 42 1.68 0.99 -2.33
CA VAL A 42 0.99 -0.31 -2.34
C VAL A 42 0.10 -0.45 -1.10
N PHE A 43 0.59 -0.02 0.06
CA PHE A 43 -0.18 -0.04 1.31
C PHE A 43 -1.41 0.88 1.25
N GLN A 44 -1.27 2.12 0.74
CA GLN A 44 -2.39 3.04 0.51
C GLN A 44 -3.45 2.45 -0.40
N LEU A 45 -3.03 1.83 -1.51
CA LEU A 45 -3.95 1.18 -2.45
C LEU A 45 -4.74 0.05 -1.77
N LEU A 46 -4.04 -0.82 -1.03
CA LEU A 46 -4.69 -1.92 -0.30
C LEU A 46 -5.64 -1.40 0.79
N PHE A 47 -5.24 -0.34 1.48
CA PHE A 47 -6.09 0.30 2.49
C PHE A 47 -7.37 0.85 1.86
N SER A 48 -7.28 1.59 0.75
CA SER A 48 -8.46 2.12 0.04
C SER A 48 -9.44 1.03 -0.38
N LEU A 49 -8.95 -0.13 -0.84
CA LEU A 49 -9.80 -1.26 -1.24
C LEU A 49 -10.70 -1.76 -0.11
N VAL A 50 -10.18 -1.78 1.12
CA VAL A 50 -10.96 -2.20 2.31
C VAL A 50 -12.17 -1.28 2.49
N PHE A 51 -12.01 0.03 2.33
CA PHE A 51 -13.09 1.00 2.48
C PHE A 51 -14.03 1.07 1.28
N GLU A 52 -13.57 0.68 0.09
CA GLU A 52 -14.41 0.60 -1.10
C GLU A 52 -15.25 -0.69 -1.17
N GLY A 53 -14.99 -1.66 -0.29
CA GLY A 53 -15.65 -2.97 -0.35
C GLY A 53 -15.34 -3.75 -1.63
N ARG A 54 -14.21 -3.42 -2.29
CA ARG A 54 -13.76 -4.07 -3.52
C ARG A 54 -12.61 -5.02 -3.22
N ASN A 55 -12.63 -6.18 -3.86
CA ASN A 55 -11.46 -7.05 -3.88
C ASN A 55 -10.53 -6.69 -5.06
N TRP A 56 -9.27 -7.12 -4.96
CA TRP A 56 -8.25 -6.81 -5.96
C TRP A 56 -8.61 -7.29 -7.38
N PHE A 57 -9.24 -8.46 -7.47
CA PHE A 57 -9.65 -9.05 -8.74
C PHE A 57 -10.65 -8.16 -9.49
N ARG A 58 -11.72 -7.72 -8.81
CA ARG A 58 -12.71 -6.80 -9.38
C ARG A 58 -12.10 -5.45 -9.79
N LEU A 59 -11.08 -5.00 -9.08
CA LEU A 59 -10.41 -3.74 -9.41
C LEU A 59 -9.57 -3.88 -10.69
N LEU A 60 -8.90 -5.01 -10.89
CA LEU A 60 -8.13 -5.30 -12.11
C LEU A 60 -9.01 -5.46 -13.36
N GLU A 61 -10.23 -5.98 -13.22
CA GLU A 61 -11.18 -6.11 -14.33
C GLU A 61 -11.88 -4.78 -14.69
N SER A 62 -11.75 -3.76 -13.85
CA SER A 62 -12.34 -2.44 -14.10
C SER A 62 -11.53 -1.64 -15.12
N SER A 63 -12.09 -0.52 -15.61
CA SER A 63 -11.38 0.45 -16.46
C SER A 63 -10.09 1.00 -15.82
N ARG A 64 -9.93 0.86 -14.50
CA ARG A 64 -8.73 1.28 -13.76
C ARG A 64 -7.60 0.25 -13.81
N GLY A 65 -7.88 -0.99 -14.23
CA GLY A 65 -6.94 -2.12 -14.22
C GLY A 65 -5.60 -1.86 -14.90
N SER A 66 -5.61 -1.12 -16.02
CA SER A 66 -4.41 -0.76 -16.78
C SER A 66 -3.46 0.19 -16.03
N SER A 67 -3.97 0.92 -15.05
CA SER A 67 -3.22 1.88 -14.23
C SER A 67 -2.86 1.35 -12.85
N LEU A 68 -3.08 0.07 -12.58
CA LEU A 68 -2.84 -0.57 -11.30
C LEU A 68 -1.66 -1.55 -11.40
N PRO A 69 -0.93 -1.77 -10.30
CA PRO A 69 0.09 -2.80 -10.29
C PRO A 69 -0.50 -4.17 -10.64
N GLY A 70 0.32 -5.08 -11.14
CA GLY A 70 -0.10 -6.48 -11.32
C GLY A 70 -0.35 -7.17 -9.98
N LYS A 71 -1.13 -8.26 -9.99
CA LYS A 71 -1.43 -9.08 -8.80
C LYS A 71 -0.18 -9.51 -8.03
N ASP A 72 0.91 -9.81 -8.73
CA ASP A 72 2.14 -10.28 -8.10
C ASP A 72 2.79 -9.22 -7.22
N VAL A 73 2.60 -7.94 -7.53
CA VAL A 73 3.08 -6.83 -6.70
C VAL A 73 2.37 -6.83 -5.33
N VAL A 74 1.05 -7.04 -5.34
CA VAL A 74 0.23 -7.10 -4.12
C VAL A 74 0.55 -8.36 -3.31
N TYR A 75 0.57 -9.52 -3.95
CA TYR A 75 0.84 -10.78 -3.25
C TYR A 75 2.24 -10.83 -2.67
N ARG A 76 3.26 -10.39 -3.40
CA ARG A 76 4.63 -10.31 -2.86
C ARG A 76 4.75 -9.30 -1.73
N PHE A 77 4.00 -8.20 -1.78
CA PHE A 77 3.99 -7.21 -0.70
C PHE A 77 3.34 -7.75 0.57
N LEU A 78 2.19 -8.40 0.47
CA LEU A 78 1.48 -8.95 1.63
C LEU A 78 2.22 -10.14 2.26
N ASN A 79 2.78 -11.02 1.43
CA ASN A 79 3.35 -12.29 1.87
C ASN A 79 4.89 -12.27 2.00
N HIS A 80 5.52 -11.10 2.06
CA HIS A 80 6.97 -11.04 2.21
C HIS A 80 7.36 -11.53 3.63
N PRO A 81 8.18 -12.58 3.76
CA PRO A 81 8.43 -13.23 5.05
C PRO A 81 9.18 -12.35 6.05
N HIS A 82 9.98 -11.39 5.55
CA HIS A 82 10.73 -10.46 6.41
C HIS A 82 9.96 -9.19 6.79
N PHE A 83 8.71 -9.05 6.39
CA PHE A 83 7.91 -7.88 6.77
C PHE A 83 7.31 -8.08 8.15
N ALA A 84 7.73 -7.24 9.11
CA ALA A 84 7.30 -7.33 10.49
C ALA A 84 5.94 -6.65 10.69
N TRP A 85 4.89 -7.22 10.11
CA TRP A 85 3.53 -6.67 10.20
C TRP A 85 3.02 -6.50 11.64
N ARG A 86 3.42 -7.39 12.56
CA ARG A 86 3.07 -7.28 13.97
C ARG A 86 3.70 -6.06 14.63
N ASP A 87 5.00 -5.82 14.38
CA ASP A 87 5.71 -4.66 14.91
C ASP A 87 5.15 -3.36 14.33
N PHE A 88 4.80 -3.36 13.04
CA PHE A 88 4.10 -2.22 12.42
C PHE A 88 2.79 -1.90 13.14
N LEU A 89 1.92 -2.91 13.36
CA LEU A 89 0.64 -2.70 14.04
C LEU A 89 0.82 -2.27 15.49
N HIS A 90 1.79 -2.86 16.20
CA HIS A 90 2.12 -2.49 17.58
C HIS A 90 2.58 -1.04 17.68
N SER A 91 3.53 -0.62 16.83
CA SER A 91 3.99 0.76 16.78
C SER A 91 2.87 1.73 16.38
N LEU A 92 1.99 1.33 15.47
CA LEU A 92 0.82 2.14 15.09
C LEU A 92 -0.10 2.36 16.30
N CYS A 93 -0.44 1.30 17.04
CA CYS A 93 -1.30 1.41 18.22
C CYS A 93 -0.69 2.27 19.34
N LEU A 94 0.64 2.26 19.51
CA LEU A 94 1.32 3.09 20.51
C LEU A 94 1.52 4.55 20.07
N SER A 95 1.45 4.81 18.76
CA SER A 95 1.64 6.14 18.20
C SER A 95 0.38 7.01 18.16
N VAL A 96 -0.79 6.42 18.46
CA VAL A 96 -2.12 7.05 18.42
C VAL A 96 -2.56 7.44 19.83
#